data_AF-A0A6M7XJI4-F1
#
_entry.id   AF-A0A6M7XJI4-F1
#
_cell.length_a   1.000
_cell.length_b   1.000
_cell.length_c   1.000
_cell.angle_alpha   90.00
_cell.angle_beta   90.00
_cell.angle_gamma   90.00
#
_symmetry.space_group_name_H-M   'P 1'
#
loop_
_entity.id
_entity.type
_entity.pdbx_description
1 polymer ?
#
loop_
_entity_poly.entity_id
_entity_poly.type
_entity_poly.pdbx_seq_one_letter_code
_entity_poly.pdbx_strand_id
1 'polypeptide(L)'
;MMFRDWRLERRLGLGEAARLLGIKGKNPGGTLVRIENGSRQPEADMVERILAFTDGAVTAADMHEVRLAWLKDNRPEKFSAALPAPQTEAAA
;
A
#
# COMPACT_ATOMS: atom_id res chain seq x y z
N MET A 1 -6.94 -6.85 -8.54
CA MET A 1 -7.53 -5.56 -9.02
C MET A 1 -6.92 -4.44 -8.19
N MET A 2 -6.60 -3.27 -8.78
CA MET A 2 -6.07 -2.16 -7.99
C MET A 2 -7.17 -1.50 -7.14
N PHE A 3 -6.85 -1.09 -5.92
CA PHE A 3 -7.81 -0.42 -5.01
C PHE A 3 -8.43 0.85 -5.63
N ARG A 4 -7.64 1.58 -6.43
CA ARG A 4 -8.13 2.75 -7.17
C ARG A 4 -9.29 2.40 -8.10
N ASP A 5 -9.16 1.31 -8.86
CA ASP A 5 -10.15 0.91 -9.85
C ASP A 5 -11.44 0.47 -9.15
N TRP A 6 -11.31 -0.38 -8.13
CA TRP A 6 -12.41 -0.79 -7.26
C TRP A 6 -13.19 0.40 -6.68
N ARG A 7 -12.48 1.46 -6.26
CA ARG A 7 -13.08 2.67 -5.68
C ARG A 7 -13.83 3.47 -6.76
N LEU A 8 -13.24 3.60 -7.95
CA LEU A 8 -13.82 4.33 -9.06
C LEU A 8 -15.06 3.62 -9.62
N GLU A 9 -15.06 2.29 -9.71
CA GLU A 9 -16.22 1.47 -10.08
C GLU A 9 -17.40 1.71 -9.14
N ARG A 10 -17.13 1.88 -7.84
CA ARG A 10 -18.14 2.22 -6.82
C ARG A 10 -18.46 3.71 -6.73
N ARG A 11 -17.86 4.55 -7.58
CA ARG A 11 -18.04 6.01 -7.60
C ARG A 11 -17.74 6.68 -6.25
N LEU A 12 -16.85 6.09 -5.47
CA LEU A 12 -16.49 6.61 -4.14
C LEU A 12 -15.44 7.72 -4.26
N GLY A 13 -15.72 8.85 -3.60
CA GLY A 13 -14.77 9.94 -3.50
C GLY A 13 -13.58 9.57 -2.60
N LEU A 14 -12.40 10.16 -2.84
CA LEU A 14 -11.21 9.89 -2.02
C LEU A 14 -11.40 10.22 -0.54
N GLY A 15 -12.02 11.36 -0.24
CA GLY A 15 -12.28 11.75 1.15
C GLY A 15 -13.33 10.87 1.83
N GLU A 16 -14.31 10.38 1.08
CA GLU A 16 -15.33 9.45 1.57
C GLU A 16 -14.73 8.08 1.86
N ALA A 17 -14.07 7.46 0.87
CA ALA A 17 -13.40 6.17 1.03
C ALA A 17 -12.36 6.20 2.16
N ALA A 18 -11.61 7.28 2.29
CA ALA A 18 -10.62 7.42 3.36
C ALA A 18 -11.27 7.43 4.75
N ARG A 19 -12.42 8.08 4.91
CA ARG A 19 -13.18 8.07 6.17
C ARG A 19 -13.77 6.70 6.47
N LEU A 20 -14.29 6.00 5.46
CA LEU A 20 -14.81 4.64 5.60
C LEU A 20 -13.72 3.66 6.07
N LEU A 21 -12.47 3.85 5.61
CA LEU A 21 -11.29 3.09 6.04
C LEU A 21 -10.71 3.56 7.39
N GLY A 22 -11.31 4.57 8.02
CA GLY A 22 -10.87 5.11 9.30
C GLY A 22 -9.58 5.94 9.24
N ILE A 23 -9.20 6.45 8.06
CA ILE A 23 -8.08 7.40 7.93
C ILE A 23 -8.49 8.74 8.54
N LYS A 24 -7.77 9.15 9.58
CA LYS A 24 -7.98 10.41 10.31
C LYS A 24 -6.95 11.47 9.91
N GLY A 25 -7.19 12.73 10.31
CA GLY A 25 -6.24 13.83 10.19
C GLY A 25 -6.66 14.92 9.19
N LYS A 26 -5.72 15.83 8.88
CA LYS A 26 -5.98 17.07 8.11
C LYS A 26 -6.35 16.82 6.64
N ASN A 27 -5.78 15.79 6.01
CA ASN A 27 -6.07 15.44 4.61
C ASN A 27 -6.15 13.91 4.41
N PRO A 28 -7.28 13.28 4.78
CA PRO A 28 -7.44 11.83 4.71
C PRO A 28 -7.43 11.32 3.25
N GLY A 29 -8.05 12.07 2.33
CA GLY A 29 -8.05 11.74 0.90
C GLY A 29 -6.63 11.74 0.30
N GLY A 30 -5.79 12.70 0.66
CA GLY A 30 -4.39 12.74 0.22
C GLY A 30 -3.53 11.60 0.77
N THR A 31 -3.88 11.03 1.93
CA THR A 31 -3.26 9.78 2.40
C THR A 31 -3.71 8.60 1.56
N LEU A 32 -5.00 8.51 1.26
CA LEU A 32 -5.54 7.42 0.44
C LEU A 32 -4.98 7.41 -0.99
N VAL A 33 -4.88 8.58 -1.65
CA VAL A 33 -4.24 8.71 -2.98
C VAL A 33 -2.82 8.14 -2.99
N ARG A 34 -2.05 8.42 -1.93
CA ARG A 34 -0.66 7.95 -1.82
C ARG A 34 -0.57 6.44 -1.61
N ILE A 35 -1.58 5.85 -0.97
CA ILE A 35 -1.71 4.39 -0.88
C ILE A 35 -2.09 3.83 -2.25
N GLU A 36 -3.10 4.39 -2.90
CA GLU A 36 -3.60 3.96 -4.22
C GLU A 36 -2.53 3.98 -5.33
N ASN A 37 -1.59 4.93 -5.27
CA ASN A 37 -0.53 5.05 -6.27
C ASN A 37 0.80 4.40 -5.84
N GLY A 38 0.84 3.75 -4.67
CA GLY A 38 2.04 3.07 -4.17
C GLY A 38 3.13 3.97 -3.60
N SER A 39 2.97 5.30 -3.58
CA SER A 39 3.96 6.20 -2.98
C SER A 39 4.07 6.04 -1.45
N ARG A 40 2.99 5.60 -0.81
CA ARG A 40 2.94 5.26 0.61
C ARG A 40 2.54 3.79 0.78
N GLN A 41 3.31 3.07 1.59
CA GLN A 41 2.95 1.73 2.03
C GLN A 41 1.84 1.82 3.09
N PRO A 42 0.72 1.09 2.92
CA PRO A 42 -0.27 0.93 3.98
C PRO A 42 0.30 0.03 5.09
N GLU A 43 0.01 0.38 6.34
CA GLU A 43 0.29 -0.47 7.50
C GLU A 43 -0.64 -1.70 7.52
N ALA A 44 -0.28 -2.74 8.28
CA ALA A 44 -1.02 -4.00 8.31
C ALA A 44 -2.50 -3.84 8.69
N ASP A 45 -2.83 -2.96 9.64
CA ASP A 45 -4.21 -2.70 10.04
C ASP A 45 -5.02 -2.03 8.91
N MET A 46 -4.38 -1.18 8.10
CA MET A 46 -5.00 -0.56 6.92
C MET A 46 -5.22 -1.57 5.81
N VAL A 47 -4.27 -2.50 5.61
CA VAL A 47 -4.40 -3.62 4.67
C VAL A 47 -5.65 -4.43 5.02
N GLU A 48 -5.79 -4.88 6.27
CA GLU A 48 -6.96 -5.64 6.72
C GLU A 48 -8.28 -4.88 6.51
N ARG A 49 -8.30 -3.56 6.79
CA ARG A 49 -9.49 -2.74 6.53
C ARG A 49 -9.84 -2.66 5.05
N ILE A 50 -8.85 -2.55 4.17
CA ILE A 50 -9.08 -2.53 2.72
C ILE A 50 -9.59 -3.89 2.25
N LEU A 51 -9.03 -5.00 2.72
CA LEU A 51 -9.52 -6.35 2.39
C LEU A 51 -10.99 -6.51 2.80
N ALA A 52 -11.34 -6.14 4.04
CA ALA A 52 -12.71 -6.22 4.54
C ALA A 52 -13.66 -5.26 3.81
N PHE A 53 -13.23 -4.02 3.57
CA PHE A 53 -14.05 -3.01 2.87
C PHE A 53 -14.32 -3.38 1.42
N THR A 54 -13.41 -4.15 0.82
CA THR A 54 -13.50 -4.58 -0.59
C THR A 54 -14.09 -5.96 -0.78
N ASP A 55 -14.46 -6.65 0.31
CA ASP A 55 -14.90 -8.04 0.32
C ASP A 55 -13.90 -8.97 -0.42
N GLY A 56 -12.61 -8.74 -0.17
CA GLY A 56 -11.52 -9.49 -0.79
C GLY A 56 -11.26 -9.19 -2.27
N ALA A 57 -12.04 -8.32 -2.92
CA ALA A 57 -11.81 -7.93 -4.31
C ALA A 57 -10.44 -7.24 -4.52
N VAL A 58 -9.91 -6.63 -3.46
CA VAL A 58 -8.54 -6.11 -3.41
C VAL A 58 -7.78 -6.86 -2.34
N THR A 59 -6.65 -7.45 -2.74
CA THR A 59 -5.83 -8.29 -1.88
C THR A 59 -4.58 -7.56 -1.37
N ALA A 60 -3.90 -8.15 -0.38
CA ALA A 60 -2.61 -7.67 0.08
C ALA A 60 -1.54 -7.75 -1.03
N ALA A 61 -1.63 -8.77 -1.89
CA ALA A 61 -0.75 -8.92 -3.04
C ALA A 61 -0.94 -7.77 -4.05
N ASP A 62 -2.19 -7.40 -4.37
CA ASP A 62 -2.47 -6.26 -5.26
C ASP A 62 -1.81 -4.97 -4.73
N MET A 63 -1.98 -4.67 -3.45
CA MET A 63 -1.38 -3.48 -2.82
C MET A 63 0.16 -3.55 -2.80
N HIS A 64 0.71 -4.74 -2.60
CA HIS A 64 2.16 -4.96 -2.66
C HIS A 64 2.71 -4.72 -4.06
N GLU A 65 2.04 -5.20 -5.10
CA GLU A 65 2.42 -4.98 -6.50
C GLU A 65 2.43 -3.50 -6.85
N VAL A 66 1.39 -2.75 -6.46
CA VAL A 66 1.35 -1.28 -6.66
C VAL A 66 2.54 -0.60 -5.99
N ARG A 67 2.87 -1.01 -4.76
CA ARG A 67 4.00 -0.46 -4.02
C ARG A 67 5.33 -0.80 -4.70
N LEU A 68 5.53 -2.05 -5.14
CA LEU A 68 6.75 -2.47 -5.83
C LEU A 68 6.92 -1.74 -7.16
N ALA A 69 5.85 -1.57 -7.94
CA ALA A 69 5.88 -0.80 -9.18
C ALA A 69 6.35 0.63 -8.92
N TRP A 70 5.72 1.32 -7.95
CA TRP A 70 6.14 2.67 -7.58
C TRP A 70 7.60 2.73 -7.11
N LEU A 71 8.04 1.78 -6.30
CA LEU A 71 9.43 1.73 -5.81
C LEU A 71 10.43 1.51 -6.94
N LYS A 72 10.15 0.65 -7.92
CA LYS A 72 11.05 0.42 -9.06
C LYS A 72 11.24 1.70 -9.87
N ASP A 73 10.16 2.44 -10.08
CA ASP A 73 10.18 3.66 -10.89
C ASP A 73 10.78 4.87 -10.15
N ASN A 74 10.53 4.99 -8.85
CA ASN A 74 10.84 6.19 -8.07
C ASN A 74 12.00 6.02 -7.08
N ARG A 75 12.35 4.78 -6.74
CA ARG A 75 13.34 4.40 -5.73
C ARG A 75 14.17 3.16 -6.15
N PRO A 76 14.75 3.13 -7.36
CA PRO A 76 15.49 1.96 -7.87
C PRO A 76 16.68 1.58 -6.97
N GLU A 77 17.23 2.51 -6.19
CA GLU A 77 18.30 2.26 -5.23
C GLU A 77 17.96 1.18 -4.21
N LYS A 78 16.67 0.99 -3.89
CA LYS A 78 16.21 -0.04 -2.94
C LYS A 78 16.33 -1.47 -3.47
N PHE A 79 16.49 -1.64 -4.78
CA PHE A 79 16.69 -2.94 -5.43
C PHE A 79 18.15 -3.17 -5.83
N SER A 80 19.01 -2.18 -5.61
CA SER A 80 20.40 -2.20 -6.05
C SER A 80 21.37 -2.69 -4.97
N ALA A 81 20.92 -2.79 -3.71
CA ALA A 81 21.75 -3.26 -2.62
C ALA A 81 21.92 -4.79 -2.71
N ALA A 82 23.17 -5.23 -2.92
CA ALA A 82 23.55 -6.61 -2.66
C ALA A 82 23.13 -6.95 -1.23
N LEU A 83 22.44 -8.08 -1.04
CA LEU A 83 22.13 -8.59 0.28
C LEU A 83 23.42 -8.61 1.10
N PRO A 84 23.45 -8.05 2.32
CA PRO A 84 24.61 -8.20 3.17
C PRO A 84 24.92 -9.69 3.30
N ALA A 85 26.20 -10.05 3.16
CA ALA A 85 26.62 -11.44 3.30
C ALA A 85 26.06 -11.98 4.63
N PRO A 86 25.54 -13.22 4.65
CA PRO A 86 25.01 -13.82 5.88
C PRO A 86 26.05 -13.67 6.98
N GLN A 87 25.68 -13.00 8.07
CA GLN A 87 26.55 -12.88 9.23
C GLN A 87 26.68 -14.28 9.81
N THR A 88 27.82 -14.93 9.60
CA THR A 88 28.15 -16.18 10.27
C THR A 88 28.27 -15.84 11.75
N GLU A 89 27.23 -16.12 12.53
CA GLU A 89 27.33 -16.09 14.00
C GLU A 89 28.43 -17.06 14.40
N ALA A 90 29.56 -16.51 14.85
CA ALA A 90 30.59 -17.29 15.52
C ALA A 90 29.99 -17.75 16.85
N ALA A 91 29.56 -19.00 16.90
CA ALA A 91 29.21 -19.69 18.13
C ALA A 91 30.41 -19.62 19.09
N ALA A 92 30.21 -18.99 20.24
CA ALA A 92 31.11 -18.99 21.38
C ALA A 92 30.38 -19.60 22.58
#